data_AF-G5JT22-F1
#
_entry.id   AF-G5JT22-F1
#
_cell.length_a   1.000
_cell.length_b   1.000
_cell.length_c   1.000
_cell.angle_alpha   90.00
_cell.angle_beta   90.00
_cell.angle_gamma   90.00
#
_symmetry.space_group_name_H-M   'P 1'
#
loop_
_entity.id
_entity.type
_entity.pdbx_description
1 polymer ?
#
loop_
_entity_poly.entity_id
_entity_poly.type
_entity_poly.pdbx_seq_one_letter_code
_entity_poly.pdbx_strand_id
1 'polypeptide(L)' 'MLALGNDIGNLNRLVMTKQGHYYDETPYQLEQKLAEAIWWLLELSQRLDIDIRAEMETFLSDKEKHLNLQNKME' A
#
# COMPACT_ATOMS: atom_id res chain seq x y z
N MET A 1 12.59 9.31 -5.02
CA MET A 1 11.48 9.72 -4.13
C MET A 1 11.91 9.63 -2.66
N LEU A 2 12.49 10.69 -2.09
CA LEU A 2 12.87 10.67 -0.67
C LEU A 2 11.66 10.76 0.27
N ALA A 3 10.61 11.47 -0.13
CA ALA A 3 9.39 11.62 0.69
C ALA A 3 8.63 10.31 0.91
N LEU A 4 8.35 9.54 -0.15
CA LEU A 4 7.69 8.23 -0.02
C LEU A 4 8.49 7.27 0.87
N GLY A 5 9.82 7.21 0.73
CA GLY A 5 10.65 6.34 1.57
C GLY A 5 10.54 6.69 3.05
N ASN A 6 10.50 7.98 3.39
CA ASN A 6 10.30 8.45 4.77
C ASN A 6 8.91 8.08 5.30
N ASP A 7 7.86 8.29 4.50
CA ASP A 7 6.48 7.99 4.94
C ASP A 7 6.23 6.50 5.11
N ILE A 8 6.81 5.65 4.27
CA ILE A 8 6.81 4.19 4.46
C ILE A 8 7.56 3.81 5.75
N GLY A 9 8.68 4.47 6.05
CA GLY A 9 9.40 4.26 7.31
C GLY A 9 8.54 4.58 8.54
N ASN A 10 7.82 5.71 8.52
CA ASN A 10 6.88 6.09 9.58
C ASN A 10 5.70 5.12 9.68
N LEU A 11 5.13 4.72 8.53
CA LEU A 11 4.06 3.72 8.50
C LEU A 11 4.50 2.40 9.15
N ASN A 12 5.70 1.91 8.85
CA ASN A 12 6.23 0.68 9.42
C ASN A 12 6.34 0.75 10.95
N ARG A 13 6.82 1.88 11.50
CA ARG A 13 6.90 2.09 12.96
C ARG A 13 5.51 2.03 13.60
N LEU A 14 4.54 2.72 13.02
CA LEU A 14 3.15 2.72 13.50
C LEU A 14 2.51 1.32 13.44
N VAL A 15 2.81 0.52 12.41
CA VAL A 15 2.37 -0.88 12.32
C VAL A 15 2.97 -1.72 13.45
N MET A 16 4.28 -1.60 13.68
CA MET A 16 4.94 -2.31 14.78
C MET A 16 4.38 -1.90 16.15
N THR A 17 4.00 -0.63 16.31
CA THR A 17 3.32 -0.15 17.52
C THR A 17 1.92 -0.72 17.67
N LYS A 18 1.11 -0.76 16.60
CA LYS A 18 -0.21 -1.40 16.64
C LYS A 18 -0.14 -2.90 16.95
N GLN A 19 0.96 -3.56 16.57
CA GLN A 19 1.21 -4.97 16.87
C GLN A 19 1.87 -5.22 18.24
N GLY A 20 2.22 -4.17 18.99
CA GLY A 20 2.86 -4.30 20.30
C GLY A 20 4.34 -4.69 20.26
N HIS A 21 5.01 -4.54 19.11
CA HIS A 21 6.42 -4.89 18.91
C HIS A 21 7.39 -3.71 19.07
N TYR A 22 6.88 -2.47 19.08
CA TYR A 22 7.67 -1.26 19.16
C TYR A 22 6.86 -0.12 19.81
N TYR A 23 7.50 0.76 20.57
CA TYR A 23 6.85 1.98 21.03
C TYR A 23 7.28 3.16 20.16
N ASP A 24 6.34 3.70 19.38
CA ASP A 24 6.55 4.85 18.54
C ASP A 24 5.97 6.11 19.21
N GLU A 25 6.82 7.12 19.39
CA GLU A 25 6.47 8.43 19.96
C GLU A 25 6.14 9.49 18.89
N THR A 26 6.16 9.12 17.60
CA THR A 26 5.81 10.07 16.54
C THR A 26 4.34 10.50 16.66
N PRO A 27 4.00 11.77 16.32
CA PRO A 27 2.63 12.27 16.43
C PRO A 27 1.70 11.77 15.32
N TYR A 28 2.16 10.80 14.50
CA TYR A 28 1.44 10.33 13.33
C TYR A 28 0.37 9.31 13.71
N GLN A 29 -0.72 9.31 12.94
CA GLN A 29 -1.79 8.31 13.05
C GLN A 29 -1.63 7.25 11.97
N LEU A 30 -1.81 5.98 12.33
CA LEU A 30 -1.61 4.86 11.40
C LEU A 30 -2.54 4.98 10.18
N GLU A 31 -3.82 5.28 10.42
CA GLU A 31 -4.84 5.39 9.40
C GLU A 31 -4.50 6.50 8.39
N GLN A 32 -3.98 7.64 8.87
CA GLN A 32 -3.55 8.73 8.01
C GLN A 32 -2.33 8.34 7.17
N LYS A 33 -1.33 7.70 7.77
CA LYS A 33 -0.11 7.26 7.05
C LYS A 33 -0.40 6.14 6.04
N LEU A 34 -1.40 5.29 6.29
CA LEU A 34 -1.90 4.34 5.29
C LEU A 34 -2.50 5.06 4.08
N ALA A 35 -3.34 6.08 4.30
CA ALA A 35 -3.91 6.86 3.21
C ALA A 35 -2.84 7.62 2.41
N GLU A 36 -1.86 8.21 3.10
CA GLU A 36 -0.75 8.93 2.47
C GLU A 36 0.16 7.99 1.65
N ALA A 37 0.39 6.76 2.11
CA ALA A 37 1.12 5.76 1.32
C ALA A 37 0.41 5.43 0.00
N ILE A 38 -0.93 5.28 0.02
CA ILE A 38 -1.71 5.09 -1.21
C ILE A 38 -1.61 6.34 -2.11
N TRP A 39 -1.76 7.53 -1.54
CA TRP A 39 -1.66 8.78 -2.29
C TRP A 39 -0.31 8.92 -3.00
N TRP A 40 0.80 8.59 -2.33
CA TRP A 40 2.13 8.62 -2.96
C TRP A 40 2.28 7.66 -4.13
N LEU A 41 1.65 6.47 -4.06
CA LEU A 41 1.67 5.51 -5.17
C LEU A 41 0.89 6.05 -6.38
N LEU A 42 -0.25 6.71 -6.14
CA LEU A 42 -1.04 7.36 -7.19
C LEU A 42 -0.28 8.54 -7.82
N GLU A 43 0.35 9.39 -7.01
CA GLU A 43 1.21 10.48 -7.49
C GLU A 43 2.39 9.97 -8.32
N LEU A 44 3.01 8.88 -7.87
CA LEU A 44 4.11 8.26 -8.60
C LEU A 44 3.66 7.70 -9.94
N SER A 45 2.51 7.01 -9.99
CA SER A 45 2.00 6.46 -11.25
C SER A 45 1.70 7.56 -12.26
N GLN A 46 1.12 8.68 -11.82
CA GLN A 46 0.89 9.84 -12.69
C GLN A 46 2.21 10.42 -13.24
N ARG A 47 3.25 10.55 -12.42
CA ARG A 47 4.56 11.08 -12.85
C ARG A 47 5.29 10.16 -13.83
N LEU A 48 5.00 8.87 -13.78
CA LEU A 48 5.62 7.86 -14.63
C LEU A 48 4.77 7.50 -15.86
N ASP A 49 3.63 8.16 -16.05
CA ASP A 49 2.67 7.85 -17.12
C ASP A 49 2.17 6.40 -17.08
N ILE A 50 1.90 5.90 -15.87
CA ILE A 50 1.40 4.54 -15.62
C ILE A 50 -0.10 4.60 -15.30
N ASP A 51 -0.90 3.85 -16.05
CA ASP A 51 -2.30 3.57 -15.71
C ASP A 51 -2.36 2.54 -14.57
N ILE A 52 -2.26 3.05 -13.34
CA ILE A 52 -2.28 2.22 -12.13
C ILE A 52 -3.57 1.44 -11.96
N ARG A 53 -4.69 1.87 -12.57
CA ARG A 53 -5.96 1.13 -12.54
C ARG A 53 -5.84 -0.13 -13.38
N ALA A 54 -5.41 0.00 -14.63
CA ALA A 54 -5.22 -1.13 -15.54
C ALA A 54 -4.20 -2.14 -14.99
N GLU A 55 -3.10 -1.66 -14.39
CA GLU A 55 -2.10 -2.51 -13.74
C GLU A 55 -2.66 -3.26 -12.53
N MET A 56 -3.50 -2.60 -11.71
CA MET A 56 -4.14 -3.24 -10.56
C MET A 56 -5.15 -4.32 -11.00
N GLU A 57 -5.95 -4.05 -12.03
CA GLU A 57 -6.89 -5.04 -12.59
C GLU A 57 -6.14 -6.27 -13.12
N THR A 58 -5.03 -6.06 -13.83
CA THR A 58 -4.17 -7.14 -14.33
C THR A 58 -3.57 -7.95 -13.18
N PHE A 59 -2.99 -7.27 -12.19
CA PHE A 59 -2.40 -7.91 -11.01
C PHE A 59 -3.42 -8.77 -10.24
N LEU A 60 -4.62 -8.24 -9.97
CA LEU A 60 -5.67 -8.97 -9.25
C LEU A 60 -6.17 -10.17 -10.05
N SER A 61 -6.40 -10.00 -11.36
CA SER A 61 -6.80 -11.11 -12.25
C SER A 61 -5.79 -12.25 -12.23
N ASP A 62 -4.50 -11.94 -12.23
CA ASP A 62 -3.46 -12.95 -12.15
C ASP A 62 -3.38 -13.61 -10.76
N LYS A 63 -3.59 -12.85 -9.68
CA LYS A 63 -3.71 -13.43 -8.33
C LYS A 63 -4.88 -14.39 -8.19
N GLU A 64 -6.04 -14.06 -8.75
CA GLU A 64 -7.22 -14.93 -8.73
C GLU A 64 -6.98 -16.26 -9.46
N LYS A 65 -6.33 -16.22 -10.63
CA LYS A 65 -5.90 -17.43 -11.36
C LYS A 65 -4.96 -18.28 -10.51
N HIS A 66 -3.94 -17.65 -9.90
CA HIS A 66 -2.97 -18.35 -9.06
C HIS A 66 -3.60 -19.00 -7.82
N LEU A 67 -4.66 -18.41 -7.28
CA LEU A 67 -5.39 -18.92 -6.11
C LEU A 67 -6.54 -19.87 -6.47
N ASN A 68 -6.72 -20.21 -7.76
CA ASN A 68 -7.83 -21.02 -8.27
C ASN A 68 -9.22 -20.52 -7.81
N LEU A 69 -9.37 -19.22 -7.61
CA LEU A 69 -10.64 -18.62 -7.15
C LEU A 69 -11.68 -18.55 -8.27
N GLN A 70 -11.26 -18.70 -9.52
CA GLN A 70 -12.13 -18.66 -10.69
C GLN A 70 -13.15 -19.81 -10.73
N ASN A 71 -12.86 -20.94 -10.08
CA ASN A 71 -13.75 -22.11 -10.04
C ASN A 71 -14.78 -22.08 -8.90
N LYS A 72 -14.86 -21.00 -8.12
CA LYS A 72 -15.76 -20.87 -6.94
C LYS A 72 -16.92 -19.89 -7.15
N MET A 73 -17.03 -19.28 -8.32
CA MET A 73 -18.09 -18.31 -8.66
C MET A 73 -19.21 -18.91 -9.54
N GLU A 74 -19.23 -20.23 -9.70
CA GLU A 74 -20.37 -21.01 -10.22
C GLU A 74 -21.12 -21.68 -9.06
#